data_AF-A0A973HWJ6-F1
#
_entry.id   AF-A0A973HWJ6-F1
#
_cell.length_a   1.000
_cell.length_b   1.000
_cell.length_c   1.000
_cell.angle_alpha   90.00
_cell.angle_beta   90.00
_cell.angle_gamma   90.00
#
_symmetry.space_group_name_H-M   'P 1'
#
loop_
_entity.id
_entity.type
_entity.pdbx_description
1 polymer ?
#
loop_
_entity_poly.entity_id
_entity_poly.type
_entity_poly.pdbx_seq_one_letter_code
_entity_poly.pdbx_strand_id
1 'polypeptide(L)'
;MSSDSNGTARLSAEMDGWPMSHTYDVPDALNKRTSTMAIDELARRGHRTVKVLDKAAIFSLIDEAVENVVAERLSEMTEKDRTKIREEARSEFTRLVKARNSEKQEQQDSYEQRIAKLREQAVDLEQKLEEARLAKGNSGSNLDPEELRSVVKEALEDSRSAPAQATGDQIDGIRESIDALASKVAHGSPGAPAKVQEVPSEEALVALFSKPSGEKLENNLEQIEVKNAKAGGIAANLAKLRGLQKETE
;
A
#
# COMPACT_ATOMS: atom_id res chain seq x y z
N MET A 1 -5.17 -67.29 -37.92
CA MET A 1 -5.78 -67.69 -36.63
C MET A 1 -5.15 -66.79 -35.59
N SER A 2 -5.75 -65.63 -35.36
CA SER A 2 -6.84 -65.46 -34.37
C SER A 2 -6.22 -65.48 -32.98
N SER A 3 -5.90 -64.32 -32.42
CA SER A 3 -6.76 -63.48 -31.54
C SER A 3 -5.96 -63.39 -30.22
N ASP A 4 -5.84 -62.33 -29.43
CA ASP A 4 -6.71 -61.19 -29.19
C ASP A 4 -5.88 -59.98 -28.80
N SER A 5 -6.29 -58.86 -29.38
CA SER A 5 -5.95 -57.51 -28.95
C SER A 5 -6.82 -57.19 -27.74
N ASN A 6 -6.23 -56.97 -26.56
CA ASN A 6 -6.99 -56.41 -25.45
C ASN A 6 -6.50 -54.99 -25.18
N GLY A 7 -7.25 -54.06 -25.78
CA GLY A 7 -7.07 -52.63 -25.61
C GLY A 7 -7.43 -52.24 -24.19
N THR A 8 -6.44 -51.72 -23.49
CA THR A 8 -6.61 -50.97 -22.24
C THR A 8 -7.31 -49.66 -22.57
N ALA A 9 -8.63 -49.70 -22.62
CA ALA A 9 -9.47 -48.53 -22.66
C ALA A 9 -9.22 -47.70 -21.39
N ARG A 10 -8.53 -46.58 -21.58
CA ARG A 10 -8.51 -45.43 -20.67
C ARG A 10 -9.97 -45.04 -20.40
N LEU A 11 -10.51 -45.47 -19.26
CA LEU A 11 -11.63 -44.80 -18.64
C LEU A 11 -11.08 -43.49 -18.06
N SER A 12 -11.08 -42.46 -18.91
CA SER A 12 -11.06 -41.07 -18.47
C SER A 12 -12.34 -40.87 -17.65
N ALA A 13 -12.26 -41.11 -16.35
CA ALA A 13 -13.23 -40.59 -15.42
C ALA A 13 -13.09 -39.07 -15.48
N GLU A 14 -13.97 -38.45 -16.27
CA GLU A 14 -14.41 -37.08 -16.07
C GLU A 14 -14.57 -36.87 -14.57
N MET A 15 -13.61 -36.16 -13.97
CA MET A 15 -13.80 -35.57 -12.67
C MET A 15 -14.81 -34.45 -12.87
N ASP A 16 -16.08 -34.83 -12.79
CA ASP A 16 -17.19 -33.91 -12.56
C ASP A 16 -16.78 -33.03 -11.39
N GLY A 17 -16.54 -31.77 -11.72
CA GLY A 17 -16.24 -30.72 -10.76
C GLY A 17 -17.35 -30.72 -9.72
N TRP A 18 -16.96 -31.00 -8.48
CA TRP A 18 -17.86 -30.90 -7.34
C TRP A 18 -18.44 -29.48 -7.38
N PRO A 19 -19.77 -29.33 -7.46
CA PRO A 19 -20.38 -28.01 -7.62
C PRO A 19 -19.95 -27.14 -6.44
N MET A 20 -19.38 -25.98 -6.78
CA MET A 20 -19.03 -24.92 -5.84
C MET A 20 -20.15 -24.74 -4.83
N SER A 21 -19.77 -24.67 -3.55
CA SER A 21 -20.62 -24.49 -2.39
C SER A 21 -21.87 -23.65 -2.70
N HIS A 22 -23.00 -24.32 -2.93
CA HIS A 22 -24.28 -23.64 -2.89
C HIS A 22 -24.52 -23.27 -1.44
N THR A 23 -24.19 -22.03 -1.08
CA THR A 23 -24.58 -21.44 0.20
C THR A 23 -26.08 -21.25 0.16
N TYR A 24 -26.81 -22.27 0.59
CA TYR A 24 -28.26 -22.21 0.73
C TYR A 24 -28.58 -21.31 1.93
N ASP A 25 -28.92 -20.06 1.63
CA ASP A 25 -29.34 -19.08 2.63
C ASP A 25 -30.76 -19.42 3.11
N VAL A 26 -30.84 -20.12 4.24
CA VAL A 26 -32.09 -20.56 4.86
C VAL A 26 -32.99 -19.37 5.22
N PRO A 27 -32.47 -18.28 5.84
CA PRO A 27 -33.23 -17.04 6.02
C PRO A 27 -33.87 -16.47 4.75
N ASP A 28 -33.12 -16.37 3.67
CA ASP A 28 -33.63 -15.81 2.40
C ASP A 28 -34.67 -16.74 1.74
N ALA A 29 -34.41 -18.05 1.76
CA ALA A 29 -35.36 -19.05 1.24
C ALA A 29 -36.69 -19.06 2.02
N LEU A 30 -36.65 -18.85 3.34
CA LEU A 30 -37.84 -18.79 4.17
C LEU A 30 -38.64 -17.50 3.90
N ASN A 31 -37.97 -16.36 3.74
CA ASN A 31 -38.62 -15.10 3.39
C ASN A 31 -39.29 -15.16 2.01
N LYS A 32 -38.66 -15.81 1.02
CA LYS A 32 -39.25 -16.00 -0.33
C LYS A 32 -40.49 -16.89 -0.34
N ARG A 33 -40.57 -17.85 0.59
CA ARG A 33 -41.70 -18.80 0.70
C ARG A 33 -42.80 -18.31 1.64
N THR A 34 -42.58 -17.24 2.40
CA THR A 34 -43.56 -16.68 3.32
C THR A 34 -44.25 -15.46 2.68
N SER A 35 -45.58 -15.52 2.59
CA SER A 35 -46.39 -14.39 2.13
C SER A 35 -46.90 -13.62 3.35
N THR A 36 -46.54 -12.35 3.48
CA THR A 36 -47.12 -11.47 4.49
C THR A 36 -48.48 -10.97 4.00
N MET A 37 -49.50 -11.08 4.84
CA MET A 37 -50.86 -10.60 4.57
C MET A 37 -51.31 -9.67 5.68
N ALA A 38 -52.07 -8.63 5.33
CA ALA A 38 -52.65 -7.74 6.33
C ALA A 38 -53.72 -8.47 7.16
N ILE A 39 -53.86 -8.10 8.44
CA ILE A 39 -54.81 -8.71 9.37
C ILE A 39 -56.26 -8.53 8.87
N ASP A 40 -56.56 -7.40 8.25
CA ASP A 40 -57.89 -7.13 7.67
C ASP A 40 -58.23 -8.05 6.50
N GLU A 41 -57.23 -8.47 5.72
CA GLU A 41 -57.40 -9.43 4.63
C GLU A 41 -57.59 -10.85 5.16
N LEU A 42 -56.89 -11.20 6.24
CA LEU A 42 -57.09 -12.47 6.96
C LEU A 42 -58.50 -12.53 7.58
N ALA A 43 -58.98 -11.43 8.15
CA ALA A 43 -60.32 -11.31 8.70
C ALA A 43 -61.40 -11.40 7.61
N ARG A 44 -61.21 -10.75 6.46
CA ARG A 44 -62.10 -10.87 5.28
C ARG A 44 -62.15 -12.29 4.72
N ARG A 45 -61.05 -13.05 4.83
CA ARG A 45 -60.99 -14.48 4.49
C ARG A 45 -61.56 -15.41 5.56
N GLY A 46 -62.07 -14.86 6.67
CA GLY A 46 -62.74 -15.62 7.73
C GLY A 46 -61.83 -16.12 8.85
N HIS A 47 -60.54 -15.75 8.87
CA HIS A 47 -59.64 -16.09 9.97
C HIS A 47 -59.87 -15.11 11.14
N ARG A 48 -60.55 -15.57 12.19
CA ARG A 48 -60.87 -14.77 13.40
C ARG A 48 -59.76 -14.78 14.46
N THR A 49 -58.89 -15.78 14.44
CA THR A 49 -57.78 -15.94 15.38
C THR A 49 -56.54 -16.32 14.61
N VAL A 50 -55.43 -15.60 14.83
CA VAL A 50 -54.13 -15.88 14.20
C VAL A 50 -53.10 -16.18 15.28
N LYS A 51 -52.29 -17.21 15.07
CA LYS A 51 -51.12 -17.50 15.91
C LYS A 51 -49.92 -16.81 15.27
N VAL A 52 -49.33 -15.86 15.98
CA VAL A 52 -48.11 -15.20 15.56
C VAL A 52 -46.94 -15.99 16.11
N LEU A 53 -46.05 -16.44 15.22
CA LEU A 53 -44.78 -17.04 15.60
C LEU A 53 -43.69 -15.97 15.51
N ASP A 54 -42.83 -15.92 16.52
CA ASP A 54 -41.68 -15.03 16.50
C ASP A 54 -40.66 -15.53 15.46
N LYS A 55 -40.28 -14.64 14.56
CA LYS A 55 -39.29 -14.90 13.52
C LYS A 55 -37.94 -15.29 14.14
N ALA A 56 -37.55 -14.68 15.26
CA ALA A 56 -36.30 -15.00 15.94
C ALA A 56 -36.32 -16.41 16.54
N ALA A 57 -37.44 -16.83 17.13
CA ALA A 57 -37.60 -18.17 17.70
C ALA A 57 -37.57 -19.25 16.61
N ILE A 58 -38.17 -19.00 15.43
CA ILE A 58 -38.11 -19.94 14.30
C ILE A 58 -36.67 -20.11 13.81
N PHE A 59 -35.93 -19.02 13.65
CA PHE A 59 -34.54 -19.12 13.20
C PHE A 59 -33.65 -19.82 14.22
N SER A 60 -33.80 -19.52 15.52
CA SER A 60 -33.06 -20.21 16.57
C SER A 60 -33.32 -21.73 16.55
N LEU A 61 -34.58 -22.15 16.33
CA LEU A 61 -34.93 -23.56 16.24
C LEU A 61 -34.34 -24.23 15.00
N ILE A 62 -34.30 -23.51 13.88
CA ILE A 62 -33.70 -23.98 12.63
C ILE A 62 -32.18 -24.12 12.80
N ASP A 63 -31.53 -23.12 13.39
CA ASP A 63 -30.08 -23.12 13.61
C ASP A 63 -29.69 -24.29 14.53
N GLU A 64 -30.42 -24.50 15.63
CA GLU A 64 -30.23 -25.64 16.53
C GLU A 64 -30.44 -26.98 15.82
N ALA A 65 -31.48 -27.11 15.00
CA ALA A 65 -31.74 -28.34 14.24
C ALA A 65 -30.64 -28.61 13.20
N VAL A 66 -30.16 -27.59 12.51
CA VAL A 66 -29.05 -27.70 11.55
C VAL A 66 -27.76 -28.05 12.27
N GLU A 67 -27.46 -27.40 13.40
CA GLU A 67 -26.29 -27.67 14.22
C GLU A 67 -26.28 -29.12 14.71
N ASN A 68 -27.42 -29.65 15.17
CA ASN A 68 -27.55 -31.04 15.58
C ASN A 68 -27.33 -32.03 14.42
N VAL A 69 -27.89 -31.77 13.24
CA VAL A 69 -27.69 -32.62 12.05
C VAL A 69 -26.24 -32.57 11.56
N VAL A 70 -25.61 -31.40 11.62
CA VAL A 70 -24.20 -31.23 11.26
C VAL A 70 -23.31 -31.92 12.29
N ALA A 71 -23.60 -31.80 13.58
CA ALA A 71 -22.88 -32.48 14.65
C ALA A 71 -23.00 -34.01 14.53
N GLU A 72 -24.19 -34.52 14.20
CA GLU A 72 -24.42 -35.95 13.93
C GLU A 72 -23.59 -36.40 12.72
N ARG A 73 -23.65 -35.69 11.59
CA ARG A 73 -22.81 -35.98 10.41
C ARG A 73 -21.31 -35.87 10.67
N LEU A 74 -20.88 -34.91 11.48
CA LEU A 74 -19.48 -34.73 11.86
C LEU A 74 -19.03 -35.81 12.85
N SER A 75 -19.94 -36.34 13.68
CA SER A 75 -19.68 -37.49 14.55
C SER A 75 -19.56 -38.80 13.75
N GLU A 76 -20.27 -38.90 12.63
CA GLU A 76 -20.15 -39.98 11.64
C GLU A 76 -18.94 -39.80 10.70
N MET A 77 -18.22 -38.68 10.79
CA MET A 77 -17.09 -38.39 9.93
C MET A 77 -15.98 -39.42 10.18
N THR A 78 -15.78 -40.27 9.18
CA THR A 78 -14.88 -41.42 9.32
C THR A 78 -13.43 -40.96 9.48
N GLU A 79 -12.61 -41.76 10.16
CA GLU A 79 -11.18 -41.46 10.33
C GLU A 79 -10.48 -41.22 8.99
N LYS A 80 -10.99 -41.82 7.91
CA LYS A 80 -10.53 -41.63 6.53
C LYS A 80 -10.73 -40.20 6.02
N ASP A 81 -11.83 -39.56 6.37
CA ASP A 81 -12.11 -38.19 5.94
C ASP A 81 -11.28 -37.20 6.75
N ARG A 82 -11.05 -37.48 8.04
CA ARG A 82 -10.09 -36.73 8.88
C ARG A 82 -8.67 -36.81 8.34
N THR A 83 -8.25 -37.97 7.86
CA THR A 83 -6.92 -38.12 7.23
C THR A 83 -6.84 -37.38 5.91
N LYS A 84 -7.87 -37.43 5.06
CA LYS A 84 -7.90 -36.67 3.79
C LYS A 84 -7.81 -35.17 4.02
N ILE A 85 -8.61 -34.63 4.94
CA ILE A 85 -8.56 -33.20 5.30
C ILE A 85 -7.16 -32.80 5.78
N ARG A 86 -6.51 -33.67 6.58
CA ARG A 86 -5.14 -33.42 7.06
C ARG A 86 -4.12 -33.46 5.92
N GLU A 87 -4.28 -34.37 4.97
CA GLU A 87 -3.40 -34.49 3.79
C GLU A 87 -3.57 -33.29 2.85
N GLU A 88 -4.81 -32.89 2.56
CA GLU A 88 -5.13 -31.69 1.77
C GLU A 88 -4.59 -30.43 2.44
N ALA A 89 -4.81 -30.26 3.75
CA ALA A 89 -4.28 -29.12 4.49
C ALA A 89 -2.75 -29.08 4.49
N ARG A 90 -2.07 -30.24 4.62
CA ARG A 90 -0.61 -30.31 4.52
C ARG A 90 -0.12 -29.96 3.12
N SER A 91 -0.77 -30.47 2.09
CA SER A 91 -0.44 -30.18 0.69
C SER A 91 -0.57 -28.68 0.40
N GLU A 92 -1.69 -28.07 0.78
CA GLU A 92 -1.91 -26.64 0.60
C GLU A 92 -0.93 -25.80 1.42
N PHE A 93 -0.63 -26.20 2.65
CA PHE A 93 0.38 -25.54 3.46
C PHE A 93 1.76 -25.60 2.80
N THR A 94 2.20 -26.76 2.32
CA THR A 94 3.48 -26.89 1.61
C THR A 94 3.50 -26.04 0.33
N ARG A 95 2.39 -26.00 -0.41
CA ARG A 95 2.23 -25.15 -1.60
C ARG A 95 2.39 -23.67 -1.24
N LEU A 96 1.70 -23.20 -0.21
CA LEU A 96 1.76 -21.81 0.24
C LEU A 96 3.14 -21.43 0.78
N VAL A 97 3.79 -22.31 1.54
CA VAL A 97 5.16 -22.06 2.03
C VAL A 97 6.13 -21.93 0.87
N LYS A 98 6.02 -22.81 -0.14
CA LYS A 98 6.86 -22.74 -1.35
C LYS A 98 6.62 -21.46 -2.13
N ALA A 99 5.35 -21.10 -2.36
CA ALA A 99 4.97 -19.88 -3.07
C ALA A 99 5.45 -18.61 -2.34
N ARG A 100 5.26 -18.55 -1.02
CA ARG A 100 5.76 -17.44 -0.20
C ARG A 100 7.28 -17.37 -0.21
N ASN A 101 7.97 -18.52 -0.23
CA ASN A 101 9.42 -18.55 -0.28
C ASN A 101 9.96 -18.10 -1.65
N SER A 102 9.33 -18.53 -2.75
CA SER A 102 9.71 -18.08 -4.09
C SER A 102 9.45 -16.59 -4.27
N GLU A 103 8.32 -16.07 -3.79
CA GLU A 103 8.04 -14.63 -3.86
C GLU A 103 9.07 -13.82 -3.06
N LYS A 104 9.43 -14.26 -1.85
CA LYS A 104 10.51 -13.60 -1.08
C LYS A 104 11.85 -13.67 -1.80
N GLN A 105 12.17 -14.79 -2.46
CA GLN A 105 13.40 -14.93 -3.23
C GLN A 105 13.40 -13.99 -4.44
N GLU A 106 12.32 -13.96 -5.22
CA GLU A 106 12.18 -13.05 -6.37
C GLU A 106 12.28 -11.58 -5.95
N GLN A 107 11.70 -11.21 -4.81
CA GLN A 107 11.87 -9.89 -4.23
C GLN A 107 13.33 -9.61 -3.88
N GLN A 108 14.03 -10.54 -3.21
CA GLN A 108 15.46 -10.41 -2.92
C GLN A 108 16.28 -10.23 -4.19
N ASP A 109 16.07 -11.08 -5.20
CA ASP A 109 16.76 -11.02 -6.48
C ASP A 109 16.49 -9.67 -7.18
N SER A 110 15.26 -9.16 -7.11
CA SER A 110 14.90 -7.85 -7.67
C SER A 110 15.61 -6.70 -6.97
N TYR A 111 15.75 -6.76 -5.64
CA TYR A 111 16.51 -5.78 -4.87
C TYR A 111 18.00 -5.87 -5.19
N GLU A 112 18.56 -7.06 -5.30
CA GLU A 112 19.95 -7.28 -5.67
C GLU A 112 20.26 -6.71 -7.07
N GLN A 113 19.39 -6.95 -8.05
CA GLN A 113 19.53 -6.36 -9.39
C GLN A 113 19.45 -4.83 -9.35
N ARG A 114 18.56 -4.26 -8.54
CA ARG A 114 18.44 -2.81 -8.39
C ARG A 114 19.68 -2.23 -7.71
N ILE A 115 20.22 -2.90 -6.69
CA ILE A 115 21.47 -2.51 -6.03
C ILE A 115 22.63 -2.58 -7.02
N ALA A 116 22.71 -3.63 -7.84
CA ALA A 116 23.75 -3.77 -8.86
C ALA A 116 23.70 -2.61 -9.87
N LYS A 117 22.51 -2.25 -10.37
CA LYS A 117 22.33 -1.09 -11.27
C LYS A 117 22.70 0.23 -10.60
N LEU A 118 22.34 0.43 -9.34
CA LEU A 118 22.71 1.64 -8.60
C LEU A 118 24.23 1.73 -8.38
N ARG A 119 24.89 0.59 -8.15
CA ARG A 119 26.37 0.53 -8.05
C ARG A 119 27.02 0.88 -9.38
N GLU A 120 26.51 0.36 -10.50
CA GLU A 120 26.99 0.71 -11.84
C GLU A 120 26.83 2.21 -12.12
N GLN A 121 25.65 2.78 -11.82
CA GLN A 121 25.40 4.22 -11.95
C GLN A 121 26.32 5.06 -11.07
N ALA A 122 26.64 4.60 -9.85
CA ALA A 122 27.56 5.30 -8.97
C ALA A 122 28.98 5.33 -9.58
N VAL A 123 29.45 4.21 -10.13
CA VAL A 123 30.76 4.13 -10.81
C VAL A 123 30.78 5.02 -12.06
N ASP A 124 29.74 4.97 -12.88
CA ASP A 124 29.62 5.83 -14.07
C ASP A 124 29.63 7.32 -13.73
N LEU A 125 28.92 7.71 -12.66
CA LEU A 125 28.87 9.09 -12.20
C LEU A 125 30.19 9.53 -11.58
N GLU A 126 30.87 8.66 -10.84
CA GLU A 126 32.19 8.90 -10.28
C GLU A 126 33.22 9.11 -11.40
N GLN A 127 33.20 8.25 -12.43
CA GLN A 127 34.05 8.40 -13.60
C GLN A 127 33.79 9.73 -14.32
N LYS A 128 32.53 10.11 -14.56
CA LYS A 128 32.18 11.41 -15.17
C LYS A 128 32.63 12.59 -14.31
N LEU A 129 32.53 12.48 -12.99
CA LEU A 129 33.02 13.51 -12.07
C LEU A 129 34.53 13.66 -12.16
N GLU A 130 35.25 12.55 -12.25
CA GLU A 130 36.71 12.56 -12.36
C GLU A 130 37.16 13.10 -13.72
N GLU A 131 36.51 12.72 -14.81
CA GLU A 131 36.71 13.29 -16.14
C GLU A 131 36.43 14.81 -16.15
N ALA A 132 35.36 15.25 -15.51
CA ALA A 132 35.04 16.68 -15.36
C ALA A 132 36.07 17.42 -14.48
N ARG A 133 36.59 16.78 -13.43
CA ARG A 133 37.67 17.32 -12.60
C ARG A 133 38.96 17.47 -13.38
N LEU A 134 39.33 16.48 -14.18
CA LEU A 134 40.51 16.53 -15.05
C LEU A 134 40.34 17.62 -16.13
N ALA A 135 39.18 17.70 -16.77
CA ALA A 135 38.86 18.75 -17.74
C ALA A 135 38.87 20.16 -17.11
N LYS A 136 38.37 20.30 -15.88
CA LYS A 136 38.39 21.56 -15.14
C LYS A 136 39.78 21.90 -14.58
N GLY A 137 40.57 20.90 -14.19
CA GLY A 137 41.98 21.06 -13.79
C GLY A 137 42.87 21.53 -14.95
N ASN A 138 42.58 21.08 -16.17
CA ASN A 138 43.19 21.62 -17.40
C ASN A 138 42.64 22.98 -17.82
N SER A 139 41.41 23.31 -17.41
CA SER A 139 40.79 24.63 -17.59
C SER A 139 40.98 25.51 -16.36
N GLY A 140 42.03 25.27 -15.58
CA GLY A 140 42.44 26.03 -14.40
C GLY A 140 42.48 27.51 -14.72
N SER A 141 41.33 28.12 -14.56
CA SER A 141 41.07 29.52 -14.70
C SER A 141 41.98 30.23 -13.72
N ASN A 142 43.00 30.89 -14.26
CA ASN A 142 43.53 32.13 -13.72
C ASN A 142 42.34 33.11 -13.54
N LEU A 143 41.51 32.89 -12.54
CA LEU A 143 40.69 33.96 -11.99
C LEU A 143 41.69 34.84 -11.27
N ASP A 144 42.12 35.89 -11.97
CA ASP A 144 43.05 36.87 -11.46
C ASP A 144 42.47 37.42 -10.14
N PRO A 145 43.20 37.37 -9.02
CA PRO A 145 42.73 37.92 -7.75
C PRO A 145 42.29 39.39 -7.86
N GLU A 146 42.72 40.13 -8.87
CA GLU A 146 42.23 41.48 -9.18
C GLU A 146 40.80 41.52 -9.74
N GLU A 147 40.39 40.52 -10.52
CA GLU A 147 39.04 40.45 -11.09
C GLU A 147 38.00 40.05 -10.02
N LEU A 148 38.41 39.24 -9.05
CA LEU A 148 37.60 38.97 -7.86
C LEU A 148 37.51 40.19 -6.94
N ARG A 149 38.58 40.99 -6.84
CA ARG A 149 38.58 42.24 -6.08
C ARG A 149 37.73 43.31 -6.74
N SER A 150 37.70 43.39 -8.07
CA SER A 150 36.85 44.35 -8.79
C SER A 150 35.37 44.02 -8.61
N VAL A 151 34.96 42.76 -8.75
CA VAL A 151 33.57 42.34 -8.54
C VAL A 151 33.14 42.52 -7.07
N VAL A 152 34.01 42.23 -6.11
CA VAL A 152 33.73 42.48 -4.69
C VAL A 152 33.67 43.99 -4.39
N LYS A 153 34.53 44.80 -5.01
CA LYS A 153 34.52 46.26 -4.84
C LYS A 153 33.27 46.89 -5.46
N GLU A 154 32.86 46.42 -6.64
CA GLU A 154 31.64 46.84 -7.33
C GLU A 154 30.40 46.45 -6.52
N ALA A 155 30.32 45.21 -6.03
CA ALA A 155 29.22 44.79 -5.14
C ALA A 155 29.21 45.56 -3.80
N LEU A 156 30.37 45.96 -3.30
CA LEU A 156 30.49 46.78 -2.08
C LEU A 156 30.14 48.25 -2.33
N GLU A 157 30.43 48.80 -3.51
CA GLU A 157 30.01 50.15 -3.92
C GLU A 157 28.51 50.22 -4.23
N ASP A 158 27.94 49.18 -4.83
CA ASP A 158 26.48 49.05 -5.02
C ASP A 158 25.74 48.91 -3.68
N SER A 159 26.33 48.20 -2.71
CA SER A 159 25.78 48.10 -1.36
C SER A 159 25.97 49.37 -0.51
N ARG A 160 26.93 50.24 -0.88
CA ARG A 160 27.25 51.48 -0.14
C ARG A 160 26.55 52.72 -0.69
N SER A 161 25.92 52.62 -1.87
CA SER A 161 25.23 53.73 -2.53
C SER A 161 23.76 53.92 -2.07
N ALA A 162 23.41 53.46 -0.87
CA ALA A 162 22.17 53.85 -0.18
C ALA A 162 22.39 53.85 1.35
N PRO A 163 22.23 54.98 2.07
CA PRO A 163 22.21 54.96 3.52
C PRO A 163 20.78 54.59 3.97
N ALA A 164 20.39 53.33 3.82
CA ALA A 164 19.24 52.82 4.54
C ALA A 164 19.75 52.34 5.90
N GLN A 165 19.54 53.18 6.92
CA GLN A 165 19.63 52.77 8.32
C GLN A 165 18.91 51.43 8.47
N ALA A 166 19.62 50.38 8.86
CA ALA A 166 18.98 49.18 9.38
C ALA A 166 18.18 49.63 10.61
N THR A 167 16.87 49.77 10.42
CA THR A 167 15.93 50.21 11.45
C THR A 167 16.02 49.24 12.63
N GLY A 168 15.98 49.75 13.86
CA GLY A 168 16.08 48.93 15.09
C GLY A 168 15.18 47.69 15.05
N ASP A 169 14.01 47.79 14.39
CA ASP A 169 13.06 46.72 14.15
C ASP A 169 13.63 45.49 13.42
N GLN A 170 14.58 45.68 12.48
CA GLN A 170 15.25 44.56 11.81
C GLN A 170 16.24 43.86 12.73
N ILE A 171 16.91 44.63 13.60
CA ILE A 171 17.85 44.09 14.59
C ILE A 171 17.08 43.37 15.71
N ASP A 172 15.93 43.90 16.10
CA ASP A 172 15.03 43.28 17.08
C ASP A 172 14.39 42.00 16.54
N GLY A 173 13.97 41.98 15.26
CA GLY A 173 13.51 40.76 14.60
C GLY A 173 14.60 39.68 14.49
N ILE A 174 15.87 40.08 14.28
CA ILE A 174 17.00 39.16 14.31
C ILE A 174 17.23 38.62 15.73
N ARG A 175 17.16 39.47 16.76
CA ARG A 175 17.26 39.02 18.17
C ARG A 175 16.18 38.03 18.55
N GLU A 176 14.93 38.30 18.17
CA GLU A 176 13.80 37.43 18.44
C GLU A 176 13.95 36.08 17.73
N SER A 177 14.48 36.07 16.51
CA SER A 177 14.79 34.83 15.78
C SER A 177 15.93 34.02 16.40
N ILE A 178 16.94 34.68 16.98
CA ILE A 178 18.05 34.03 17.69
C ILE A 178 17.57 33.43 19.01
N ASP A 179 16.73 34.14 19.76
CA ASP A 179 16.13 33.63 21.00
C ASP A 179 15.17 32.47 20.74
N ALA A 180 14.40 32.51 19.64
CA ALA A 180 13.57 31.40 19.20
C ALA A 180 14.40 30.17 18.78
N LEU A 181 15.57 30.38 18.16
CA LEU A 181 16.47 29.29 17.79
C LEU A 181 17.16 28.70 19.03
N ALA A 182 17.60 29.55 19.96
CA ALA A 182 18.21 29.14 21.22
C ALA A 182 17.21 28.37 22.10
N SER A 183 15.95 28.80 22.18
CA SER A 183 14.92 28.06 22.91
C SER A 183 14.58 26.73 22.25
N LYS A 184 14.61 26.63 20.92
CA LYS A 184 14.35 25.38 20.18
C LYS A 184 15.52 24.38 20.23
N VAL A 185 16.73 24.87 20.48
CA VAL A 185 17.93 24.04 20.71
C VAL A 185 18.02 23.61 22.18
N ALA A 186 17.68 24.49 23.12
CA ALA A 186 17.61 24.17 24.55
C ALA A 186 16.42 23.27 24.91
N HIS A 187 15.29 23.46 24.22
CA HIS A 187 14.10 22.62 24.26
C HIS A 187 13.96 21.91 22.92
N GLY A 188 14.81 20.89 22.72
CA GLY A 188 14.72 20.01 21.57
C GLY A 188 13.26 19.61 21.29
N SER A 189 12.89 19.63 20.01
CA SER A 189 11.59 19.31 19.44
C SER A 189 10.70 18.40 20.31
N PRO A 190 9.45 18.79 20.65
CA PRO A 190 8.54 18.00 21.48
C PRO A 190 7.90 16.86 20.65
N GLY A 191 8.73 16.05 20.00
CA GLY A 191 8.32 14.95 19.15
C GLY A 191 9.25 13.75 19.18
N ALA A 192 10.26 13.73 20.05
CA ALA A 192 11.13 12.57 20.24
C ALA A 192 11.18 12.23 21.74
N PRO A 193 10.70 11.05 22.17
CA PRO A 193 10.97 10.59 23.52
C PRO A 193 12.44 10.17 23.58
N ALA A 194 13.28 11.06 24.09
CA ALA A 194 14.52 10.67 24.73
C ALA A 194 14.18 10.10 26.11
N LYS A 195 13.80 8.82 26.15
CA LYS A 195 13.88 7.98 27.36
C LYS A 195 14.31 6.58 26.93
N VAL A 196 15.49 6.20 27.41
CA VAL A 196 15.94 4.86 27.81
C VAL A 196 15.53 3.72 26.88
N GLN A 197 16.53 3.13 26.22
CA GLN A 197 16.41 1.87 25.50
C GLN A 197 16.14 0.72 26.50
N GLU A 198 14.89 0.60 26.95
CA GLU A 198 14.36 -0.65 27.45
C GLU A 198 14.03 -1.55 26.26
N VAL A 199 14.44 -2.81 26.36
CA VAL A 199 14.07 -3.85 25.41
C VAL A 199 12.54 -3.83 25.28
N PRO A 200 11.97 -3.74 24.06
CA PRO A 200 10.53 -3.67 23.89
C PRO A 200 9.87 -4.83 24.63
N SER A 201 8.89 -4.52 25.49
CA SER A 201 8.16 -5.57 26.22
C SER A 201 7.52 -6.53 25.22
N GLU A 202 7.47 -7.81 25.59
CA GLU A 202 6.88 -8.86 24.75
C GLU A 202 5.42 -8.53 24.37
N GLU A 203 4.69 -7.86 25.25
CA GLU A 203 3.34 -7.34 25.00
C GLU A 203 3.30 -6.27 23.89
N ALA A 204 4.32 -5.43 23.75
CA ALA A 204 4.40 -4.44 22.68
C ALA A 204 4.69 -5.09 21.32
N LEU A 205 5.51 -6.15 21.31
CA LEU A 205 5.75 -6.96 20.11
C LEU A 205 4.49 -7.73 19.72
N VAL A 206 3.80 -8.34 20.68
CA VAL A 206 2.53 -9.04 20.44
C VAL A 206 1.47 -8.06 19.95
N ALA A 207 1.37 -6.84 20.51
CA ALA A 207 0.43 -5.82 20.04
C ALA A 207 0.72 -5.34 18.60
N LEU A 208 1.99 -5.34 18.17
CA LEU A 208 2.37 -4.97 16.81
C LEU A 208 1.90 -6.03 15.78
N PHE A 209 1.96 -7.32 16.13
CA PHE A 209 1.51 -8.42 15.27
C PHE A 209 0.05 -8.85 15.48
N SER A 210 -0.59 -8.42 16.56
CA SER A 210 -2.01 -8.68 16.85
C SER A 210 -2.95 -7.65 16.21
N LYS A 211 -2.42 -6.64 15.52
CA LYS A 211 -3.26 -5.79 14.68
C LYS A 211 -3.92 -6.66 13.62
N PRO A 212 -5.27 -6.74 13.60
CA PRO A 212 -5.97 -7.55 12.63
C PRO A 212 -5.59 -7.07 11.23
N SER A 213 -5.24 -7.99 10.35
CA SER A 213 -4.89 -7.78 8.94
C SER A 213 -6.00 -7.16 8.07
N GLY A 214 -7.02 -6.56 8.70
CA GLY A 214 -8.19 -5.95 8.10
C GLY A 214 -8.42 -4.48 8.46
N GLU A 215 -7.54 -3.84 9.26
CA GLU A 215 -7.52 -2.38 9.28
C GLU A 215 -7.07 -1.91 7.90
N LYS A 216 -8.01 -1.34 7.14
CA LYS A 216 -7.73 -0.68 5.87
C LYS A 216 -6.59 0.30 6.09
N LEU A 217 -5.39 -0.08 5.67
CA LEU A 217 -4.31 0.86 5.44
C LEU A 217 -4.91 1.91 4.52
N GLU A 218 -5.14 3.12 5.06
CA GLU A 218 -5.60 4.25 4.28
C GLU A 218 -4.51 4.56 3.26
N ASN A 219 -4.72 4.02 2.07
CA ASN A 219 -3.77 4.06 0.98
C ASN A 219 -3.91 5.43 0.30
N ASN A 220 -3.19 6.42 0.82
CA ASN A 220 -3.14 7.78 0.24
C ASN A 220 -2.57 7.81 -1.19
N LEU A 221 -2.19 6.66 -1.75
CA LEU A 221 -1.65 6.49 -3.09
C LEU A 221 -2.73 6.69 -4.18
N GLU A 222 -4.02 6.55 -3.84
CA GLU A 222 -5.14 6.94 -4.73
C GLU A 222 -5.38 8.46 -4.75
N GLN A 223 -4.97 9.20 -3.71
CA GLN A 223 -5.07 10.66 -3.66
C GLN A 223 -3.89 11.37 -4.32
N ILE A 224 -2.84 10.63 -4.70
CA ILE A 224 -1.76 11.15 -5.54
C ILE A 224 -2.26 11.12 -6.98
N GLU A 225 -3.10 12.08 -7.34
CA GLU A 225 -3.22 12.50 -8.72
C GLU A 225 -1.86 13.05 -9.14
N VAL A 226 -1.08 12.22 -9.83
CA VAL A 226 0.04 12.72 -10.63
C VAL A 226 -0.61 13.65 -11.64
N LYS A 227 -0.56 14.95 -11.36
CA LYS A 227 -0.75 15.98 -12.38
C LYS A 227 0.33 15.71 -13.40
N ASN A 228 0.01 14.87 -14.38
CA ASN A 228 0.64 14.87 -15.68
C ASN A 228 0.35 16.25 -16.24
N ALA A 229 1.13 17.23 -15.79
CA ALA A 229 1.28 18.51 -16.43
C ALA A 229 1.73 18.16 -17.84
N LYS A 230 0.75 18.00 -18.72
CA LYS A 230 0.90 17.88 -20.16
C LYS A 230 2.00 18.88 -20.49
N ALA A 231 3.11 18.39 -21.03
CA ALA A 231 4.27 19.19 -21.39
C ALA A 231 3.97 20.17 -22.55
N GLY A 232 2.81 20.83 -22.54
CA GLY A 232 2.37 21.84 -23.49
C GLY A 232 2.88 23.25 -23.15
N GLY A 233 3.38 23.49 -21.94
CA GLY A 233 3.95 24.79 -21.57
C GLY A 233 5.28 25.09 -22.26
N ILE A 234 6.10 24.07 -22.52
CA ILE A 234 7.43 24.23 -23.14
C ILE A 234 7.28 24.58 -24.63
N ALA A 235 6.31 23.99 -25.32
CA ALA A 235 6.01 24.32 -26.73
C ALA A 235 5.47 25.75 -26.89
N ALA A 236 4.59 26.20 -25.99
CA ALA A 236 4.08 27.57 -26.00
C ALA A 236 5.19 28.61 -25.68
N ASN A 237 6.09 28.29 -24.74
CA ASN A 237 7.24 29.15 -24.44
C ASN A 237 8.29 29.15 -25.56
N LEU A 238 8.54 28.02 -26.22
CA LEU A 238 9.41 27.96 -27.41
C LEU A 238 8.84 28.76 -28.59
N ALA A 239 7.52 28.73 -28.79
CA ALA A 239 6.86 29.53 -29.82
C ALA A 239 6.96 31.03 -29.53
N LYS A 240 6.77 31.45 -28.26
CA LYS A 240 6.99 32.84 -27.85
C LYS A 240 8.44 33.29 -28.03
N LEU A 241 9.41 32.43 -27.69
CA LEU A 241 10.83 32.75 -27.82
C LEU A 241 11.27 32.87 -29.29
N ARG A 242 10.70 32.04 -30.18
CA ARG A 242 10.89 32.18 -31.64
C ARG A 242 10.19 33.41 -32.24
N GLY A 243 9.09 33.86 -31.66
CA GLY A 243 8.43 35.11 -32.05
C GLY A 243 9.31 36.32 -31.75
N LEU A 244 9.85 36.38 -30.53
CA LEU A 244 10.75 37.46 -30.09
C LEU A 244 12.07 37.50 -30.87
N GLN A 245 12.66 36.34 -31.21
CA GLN A 245 13.86 36.29 -32.04
C GLN A 245 13.66 36.81 -33.48
N LYS A 246 12.43 36.78 -33.99
CA LYS A 246 12.09 37.31 -35.32
C LYS A 246 11.75 38.80 -35.33
N GLU A 247 11.45 39.39 -34.18
CA GLU A 247 11.25 40.84 -34.05
C GLU A 247 12.57 41.59 -33.79
N THR A 248 13.68 40.88 -33.60
CA THR A 248 15.02 41.43 -33.36
C THR A 248 15.98 41.33 -34.57
N GLU A 249 15.50 40.94 -35.75
CA GLU A 249 16.16 41.10 -37.06
C GLU A 249 15.44 42.17 -37.88
#